data_AF-A0A6G1S3U8-F1
#
_entry.id   AF-A0A6G1S3U8-F1
#
_cell.length_a   1.000
_cell.length_b   1.000
_cell.length_c   1.000
_cell.angle_alpha   90.00
_cell.angle_beta   90.00
_cell.angle_gamma   90.00
#
_symmetry.space_group_name_H-M   'P 1'
#
loop_
_entity.id
_entity.type
_entity.pdbx_description
1 polymer ?
#
loop_
_entity_poly.entity_id
_entity_poly.type
_entity_poly.pdbx_seq_one_letter_code
_entity_poly.pdbx_strand_id
1 'polypeptide(L)'
;SLVGTPYWMAPEVILAMDEGLYDGRADVWSLGITCIELAEGQPPLCSLNPMSALYHIAQRPPPALRGGWSPLFGSFVSSCLQKEPSVRPSSSALLGHGFLLRPRPPDVVPELLRRRGMGSDPP
;
A
#
# COMPACT_ATOMS: atom_id res chain seq x y z
N SER A 1 -21.38 -10.03 4.67
CA SER A 1 -20.04 -10.54 5.01
C SER A 1 -19.03 -9.44 4.78
N LEU A 2 -18.03 -9.30 5.65
CA LEU A 2 -17.02 -8.25 5.57
C LEU A 2 -16.10 -8.55 4.37
N VAL A 3 -16.31 -7.89 3.23
CA VAL A 3 -15.46 -8.06 2.04
C VAL A 3 -14.30 -7.09 2.15
N GLY A 4 -13.13 -7.61 2.52
CA GLY A 4 -11.88 -6.89 2.63
C GLY A 4 -11.03 -7.39 3.80
N THR A 5 -9.72 -7.47 3.59
CA THR A 5 -8.79 -7.64 4.71
C THR A 5 -8.62 -6.27 5.36
N PRO A 6 -9.14 -6.03 6.58
CA PRO A 6 -9.44 -4.69 7.10
C PRO A 6 -8.25 -3.74 7.16
N TYR A 7 -7.04 -4.29 7.31
CA TYR A 7 -5.80 -3.53 7.49
C TYR A 7 -5.36 -2.75 6.24
N TRP A 8 -5.86 -3.11 5.05
CA TRP A 8 -5.57 -2.41 3.80
C TRP A 8 -6.70 -1.47 3.36
N MET A 9 -7.85 -1.48 4.04
CA MET A 9 -9.00 -0.68 3.63
C MET A 9 -8.71 0.82 3.73
N ALA A 10 -9.16 1.58 2.73
CA ALA A 10 -9.05 3.03 2.73
C ALA A 10 -10.08 3.67 3.67
N PRO A 11 -9.78 4.83 4.29
CA PRO A 11 -10.70 5.48 5.24
C PRO A 11 -12.09 5.74 4.65
N GLU A 12 -12.16 6.18 3.40
CA GLU A 12 -13.43 6.46 2.71
C GLU A 12 -14.26 5.20 2.49
N VAL A 13 -13.64 4.03 2.25
CA VAL A 13 -14.34 2.76 2.11
C VAL A 13 -14.95 2.33 3.44
N ILE A 14 -14.26 2.60 4.56
CA ILE A 14 -14.72 2.31 5.92
C ILE A 14 -15.88 3.24 6.32
N LEU A 15 -15.83 4.52 5.93
CA LEU A 15 -16.84 5.51 6.28
C LEU A 15 -18.09 5.43 5.39
N ALA A 16 -17.93 5.04 4.11
CA ALA A 16 -19.03 4.92 3.15
C ALA A 16 -19.50 3.47 2.95
N MET A 17 -19.30 2.59 3.94
CA MET A 17 -19.59 1.15 3.82
C MET A 17 -21.02 0.83 3.36
N ASP A 18 -21.99 1.69 3.66
CA ASP A 18 -23.39 1.50 3.28
C ASP A 18 -23.81 2.28 2.01
N GLU A 19 -22.98 3.20 1.52
CA GLU A 19 -23.32 4.13 0.43
C GLU A 19 -22.59 3.83 -0.89
N GLY A 20 -21.46 3.10 -0.86
CA GLY A 20 -20.74 2.66 -2.05
C GLY A 20 -20.04 3.79 -2.83
N LEU A 21 -19.81 4.95 -2.21
CA LEU A 21 -19.27 6.15 -2.85
C LEU A 21 -17.74 6.24 -2.73
N TYR A 22 -17.01 5.33 -3.36
CA TYR A 22 -15.55 5.42 -3.48
C TYR A 22 -15.08 5.15 -4.91
N ASP A 23 -13.97 5.76 -5.32
CA ASP A 23 -13.37 5.57 -6.63
C ASP A 23 -12.10 4.69 -6.55
N GLY A 24 -11.39 4.54 -7.68
CA GLY A 24 -10.16 3.75 -7.76
C GLY A 24 -9.00 4.28 -6.90
N ARG A 25 -9.14 5.43 -6.22
CA ARG A 25 -8.12 5.90 -5.27
C ARG A 25 -8.10 5.07 -3.99
N ALA A 26 -9.18 4.36 -3.67
CA ALA A 26 -9.18 3.37 -2.59
C ALA A 26 -8.09 2.30 -2.81
N ASP A 27 -7.90 1.84 -4.05
CA ASP A 27 -6.83 0.89 -4.40
C ASP A 27 -5.44 1.50 -4.24
N VAL A 28 -5.29 2.81 -4.46
CA VAL A 28 -4.02 3.52 -4.24
C VAL A 28 -3.64 3.53 -2.75
N TRP A 29 -4.62 3.67 -1.85
CA TRP A 29 -4.35 3.52 -0.42
C TRP A 29 -3.92 2.10 -0.08
N SER A 30 -4.66 1.09 -0.56
CA SER A 30 -4.33 -0.32 -0.37
C SER A 30 -2.92 -0.62 -0.84
N LEU A 31 -2.50 -0.07 -1.99
CA LEU A 31 -1.14 -0.17 -2.50
C LEU A 31 -0.11 0.43 -1.53
N GLY A 32 -0.38 1.60 -0.95
CA GLY A 32 0.47 2.21 0.07
C GLY A 32 0.68 1.31 1.29
N ILE A 33 -0.40 0.66 1.75
CA ILE A 33 -0.32 -0.32 2.85
C ILE A 33 0.49 -1.56 2.43
N THR A 34 0.26 -2.09 1.22
CA THR A 34 1.05 -3.20 0.67
C THR A 34 2.53 -2.85 0.55
N CYS A 35 2.87 -1.61 0.20
CA CYS A 35 4.27 -1.16 0.20
C CYS A 35 4.90 -1.23 1.61
N ILE A 36 4.17 -0.85 2.65
CA ILE A 36 4.64 -1.00 4.04
C ILE A 36 4.78 -2.48 4.38
N GLU A 37 3.79 -3.30 4.05
CA GLU A 37 3.87 -4.75 4.28
C GLU A 37 5.08 -5.39 3.60
N LEU A 38 5.36 -5.05 2.34
CA LEU A 38 6.53 -5.58 1.62
C LEU A 38 7.86 -5.14 2.25
N ALA A 39 7.87 -3.97 2.90
CA ALA A 39 9.04 -3.42 3.57
C ALA A 39 9.24 -4.00 4.98
N GLU A 40 8.17 -4.19 5.74
CA GLU A 40 8.18 -4.51 7.17
C GLU A 40 7.75 -5.96 7.47
N GLY A 41 7.29 -6.69 6.45
CA GLY A 41 6.84 -8.09 6.53
C GLY A 41 5.37 -8.26 6.94
N GLN A 42 4.72 -7.19 7.44
CA GLN A 42 3.32 -7.19 7.86
C GLN A 42 2.70 -5.80 7.64
N PRO A 43 1.38 -5.70 7.37
CA PRO A 43 0.73 -4.40 7.25
C PRO A 43 0.63 -3.72 8.62
N PRO A 44 0.48 -2.39 8.67
CA PRO A 44 0.21 -1.67 9.91
C PRO A 44 -1.03 -2.21 10.61
N LEU A 45 -1.04 -2.16 11.94
CA LEU A 45 -2.19 -2.50 12.78
C LEU A 45 -2.62 -3.98 12.74
N CYS A 46 -1.86 -4.88 12.10
CA CYS A 46 -2.17 -6.31 12.01
C CYS A 46 -2.28 -7.03 13.36
N SER A 47 -1.71 -6.46 14.43
CA SER A 47 -1.81 -6.97 15.79
C SER A 47 -3.09 -6.57 16.51
N LEU A 48 -3.87 -5.64 15.96
CA LEU A 48 -5.16 -5.24 16.50
C LEU A 48 -6.28 -6.14 15.97
N ASN A 49 -7.37 -6.27 16.73
CA ASN A 49 -8.57 -6.87 16.16
C ASN A 49 -9.13 -6.00 15.01
N PRO A 50 -9.87 -6.59 14.06
CA PRO A 50 -10.41 -5.88 12.89
C PRO A 50 -11.12 -4.57 13.21
N MET A 51 -12.01 -4.55 14.21
CA MET A 51 -12.81 -3.35 14.54
C MET A 51 -11.94 -2.21 15.07
N SER A 52 -10.96 -2.53 15.91
CA SER A 52 -9.99 -1.55 16.39
C SER A 52 -9.12 -1.03 15.25
N ALA A 53 -8.69 -1.89 14.32
CA ALA A 53 -7.92 -1.45 13.15
C ALA A 53 -8.73 -0.48 12.27
N LEU A 54 -10.00 -0.79 11.98
CA LEU A 54 -10.89 0.09 11.21
C LEU A 54 -11.05 1.47 11.88
N TYR A 55 -11.28 1.50 13.20
CA TYR A 55 -11.34 2.75 13.96
C TYR A 55 -10.04 3.56 13.81
N HIS A 56 -8.88 2.90 13.96
CA HIS A 56 -7.59 3.57 13.82
C HIS A 56 -7.39 4.14 12.42
N ILE A 57 -7.71 3.39 11.37
CA ILE A 57 -7.62 3.86 9.98
C ILE A 57 -8.51 5.10 9.77
N ALA A 58 -9.76 5.04 10.24
CA ALA A 58 -10.72 6.13 10.08
C ALA A 58 -10.34 7.39 10.89
N GLN A 59 -9.75 7.25 12.09
CA GLN A 59 -9.62 8.37 13.03
C GLN A 59 -8.19 8.87 13.29
N ARG A 60 -7.16 8.04 13.07
CA ARG A 60 -5.77 8.42 13.34
C ARG A 60 -5.05 8.93 12.08
N PRO A 61 -3.89 9.59 12.23
CA PRO A 61 -3.01 9.89 11.10
C PRO A 61 -2.64 8.62 10.33
N PRO A 62 -2.36 8.71 9.02
CA PRO A 62 -1.96 7.56 8.23
C PRO A 62 -0.63 6.97 8.75
N PRO A 63 -0.41 5.65 8.59
CA PRO A 63 0.85 5.04 8.94
C PRO A 63 1.98 5.54 8.03
N ALA A 64 3.21 5.42 8.50
CA ALA A 64 4.42 5.73 7.74
C ALA A 64 5.40 4.57 7.84
N LEU A 65 6.28 4.44 6.85
CA LEU A 65 7.38 3.48 6.87
C LEU A 65 8.28 3.70 8.08
N ARG A 66 8.63 2.61 8.77
CA ARG A 66 9.60 2.60 9.87
C ARG A 66 11.00 2.34 9.32
N GLY A 67 11.99 3.09 9.79
CA GLY A 67 13.41 2.82 9.53
C GLY A 67 14.04 3.61 8.38
N GLY A 68 15.18 3.10 7.87
CA GLY A 68 16.10 3.81 6.97
C GLY A 68 15.84 3.62 5.47
N TRP A 69 14.57 3.60 5.05
CA TRP A 69 14.22 3.49 3.63
C TRP A 69 14.61 4.74 2.83
N SER A 70 14.80 4.59 1.52
CA SER A 70 15.15 5.72 0.67
C SER A 70 14.06 6.81 0.72
N PRO A 71 14.43 8.11 0.68
CA PRO A 71 13.46 9.21 0.70
C PRO A 71 12.41 9.11 -0.41
N LEU A 72 12.78 8.62 -1.60
CA LEU A 72 11.84 8.40 -2.71
C LEU A 72 10.76 7.36 -2.38
N PHE A 73 11.12 6.28 -1.69
CA PHE A 73 10.15 5.25 -1.29
C PHE A 73 9.23 5.78 -0.17
N GLY A 74 9.79 6.48 0.82
CA GLY A 74 9.01 7.17 1.85
C GLY A 74 8.02 8.17 1.26
N SER A 75 8.45 8.97 0.27
CA SER A 75 7.59 9.90 -0.47
C SER A 75 6.47 9.16 -1.21
N PHE A 76 6.78 8.06 -1.91
CA PHE A 76 5.78 7.28 -2.64
C PHE A 76 4.69 6.74 -1.72
N VAL A 77 5.08 6.11 -0.61
CA VAL A 77 4.13 5.60 0.38
C VAL A 77 3.30 6.73 0.99
N SER A 78 3.92 7.86 1.31
CA SER A 78 3.20 9.04 1.84
C SER A 78 2.21 9.63 0.82
N SER A 79 2.53 9.61 -0.47
CA SER A 79 1.60 10.00 -1.54
C SER A 79 0.41 9.04 -1.64
N CYS A 80 0.63 7.74 -1.51
CA CYS A 80 -0.45 6.75 -1.50
C CYS A 80 -1.37 6.90 -0.28
N LEU A 81 -0.81 7.22 0.90
CA LEU A 81 -1.52 7.22 2.18
C LEU A 81 -2.08 8.59 2.58
N GLN A 82 -2.58 9.35 1.59
CA GLN A 82 -3.37 10.54 1.86
C GLN A 82 -4.79 10.14 2.27
N LYS A 83 -5.25 10.57 3.45
CA LYS A 83 -6.58 10.20 3.96
C LYS A 83 -7.71 10.78 3.13
N GLU A 84 -7.56 12.03 2.72
CA GLU A 84 -8.52 12.71 1.86
C GLU A 84 -8.34 12.18 0.42
N PRO A 85 -9.33 11.48 -0.16
CA PRO A 85 -9.16 10.86 -1.48
C PRO A 85 -8.88 11.89 -2.57
N SER A 86 -9.45 13.09 -2.48
CA SER A 86 -9.28 14.14 -3.50
C SER A 86 -7.83 14.62 -3.65
N VAL A 87 -7.01 14.55 -2.59
CA VAL A 87 -5.57 14.88 -2.64
C VAL A 87 -4.67 13.67 -2.89
N ARG A 88 -5.21 12.45 -2.81
CA ARG A 88 -4.48 11.21 -3.14
C ARG A 88 -4.32 11.09 -4.66
N PRO A 89 -3.13 10.92 -5.23
CA PRO A 89 -2.96 10.80 -6.67
C PRO A 89 -3.70 9.57 -7.22
N SER A 90 -4.15 9.65 -8.48
CA SER A 90 -4.64 8.46 -9.19
C SER A 90 -3.50 7.47 -9.46
N SER A 91 -3.86 6.21 -9.74
CA SER A 91 -2.90 5.19 -10.18
C SER A 91 -2.10 5.63 -11.41
N SER A 92 -2.76 6.27 -12.39
CA SER A 92 -2.12 6.83 -13.57
C SER A 92 -1.12 7.94 -13.25
N ALA A 93 -1.43 8.83 -12.30
CA ALA A 93 -0.51 9.87 -11.87
C ALA A 93 0.71 9.29 -11.12
N LEU A 94 0.51 8.25 -10.32
CA LEU A 94 1.60 7.60 -9.58
C LEU A 94 2.65 6.96 -10.48
N LEU A 95 2.31 6.55 -11.71
CA LEU A 95 3.29 6.05 -12.68
C LEU A 95 4.40 7.06 -12.99
N GLY A 96 4.12 8.36 -12.84
CA GLY A 96 5.11 9.44 -12.97
C GLY A 96 5.92 9.73 -11.70
N HIS A 97 5.68 9.03 -10.59
CA HIS A 97 6.40 9.29 -9.34
C HIS A 97 7.86 8.83 -9.43
N GLY A 98 8.79 9.64 -8.92
CA GLY A 98 10.24 9.40 -9.04
C GLY A 98 10.72 8.06 -8.48
N PHE A 99 9.99 7.47 -7.52
CA PHE A 99 10.25 6.10 -7.05
C PHE A 99 10.09 5.04 -8.15
N LEU A 100 9.04 5.14 -8.98
CA LEU A 100 8.76 4.16 -10.04
C LEU A 100 9.59 4.43 -11.31
N LEU A 101 9.95 5.69 -11.55
CA LEU A 101 10.80 6.08 -12.67
C LEU A 101 12.29 5.76 -12.47
N ARG A 102 12.70 5.41 -11.25
CA ARG A 102 14.10 5.10 -10.95
C ARG A 102 14.55 3.88 -11.75
N PRO A 103 15.68 3.95 -12.49
CA PRO A 103 16.25 2.79 -13.16
C PRO A 103 16.49 1.65 -12.17
N ARG A 104 16.14 0.43 -12.60
CA ARG A 104 16.37 -0.80 -11.84
C ARG A 104 16.92 -1.88 -12.78
N PRO A 105 17.75 -2.80 -12.28
CA PRO A 105 18.15 -3.96 -13.08
C PRO A 105 16.91 -4.70 -13.60
N PRO A 106 16.90 -5.13 -14.88
CA PRO A 106 15.73 -5.78 -15.48
C PRO A 106 15.44 -7.15 -14.84
N ASP A 107 16.44 -7.75 -14.20
CA ASP A 107 16.41 -9.08 -13.60
C ASP A 107 15.99 -9.09 -12.13
N VAL A 108 15.61 -7.96 -11.53
CA VAL A 108 15.21 -7.90 -10.11
C VAL A 108 14.13 -8.92 -9.76
N VAL A 109 13.06 -9.03 -10.56
CA VAL A 109 11.97 -9.99 -10.29
C VAL A 109 12.40 -11.43 -10.57
N PRO A 110 12.99 -11.77 -11.74
CA PRO A 110 13.56 -13.11 -11.97
C PRO A 110 14.53 -13.57 -10.87
N GLU A 111 15.40 -12.68 -10.40
CA GLU A 111 16.34 -12.96 -9.31
C GLU A 111 15.62 -13.27 -7.99
N LEU A 112 14.60 -12.49 -7.65
CA LEU A 112 13.77 -12.77 -6.47
C LEU A 112 13.07 -14.12 -6.56
N LEU A 113 12.58 -14.52 -7.75
CA LEU A 113 11.95 -15.81 -7.96
C LEU A 113 12.95 -16.97 -7.81
N ARG A 114 14.15 -16.85 -8.40
CA ARG A 114 15.22 -17.84 -8.24
C ARG A 114 15.60 -18.05 -6.77
N ARG A 115 15.77 -16.96 -6.01
CA ARG A 115 16.07 -17.01 -4.57
C ARG A 115 15.00 -17.72 -3.75
N ARG A 116 13.74 -17.68 -4.18
CA ARG A 116 12.61 -18.37 -3.52
C ARG A 116 12.43 -19.81 -4.01
N GLY A 117 13.30 -20.32 -4.88
CA GLY A 117 13.14 -21.65 -5.51
C GLY A 117 11.95 -21.72 -6.45
N MET A 118 11.43 -20.58 -6.91
CA MET A 118 10.27 -20.46 -7.80
C MET A 118 10.67 -20.19 -9.27
N GLY A 119 11.96 -19.93 -9.53
CA GLY A 119 12.49 -19.89 -10.89
C GLY A 119 12.85 -21.30 -11.32
N SER A 120 12.18 -21.83 -12.34
CA SER A 120 12.68 -23.00 -13.07
C SER A 120 14.10 -22.72 -13.55
N ASP A 121 15.04 -23.63 -13.31
CA ASP A 121 16.34 -23.58 -13.97
C ASP A 121 16.12 -23.47 -15.48
N PRO A 122 16.86 -22.60 -16.19
CA PRO A 122 16.87 -22.67 -17.64
C PRO A 122 17.40 -24.06 -18.06
N PRO A 123 16.85 -24.65 -19.14
CA PRO A 123 17.39 -25.88 -19.71
C PRO A 123 18.85 -25.73 -20.17
#